data_AF-A0A1M7DP00-F1
#
_entry.id   AF-A0A1M7DP00-F1
#
_cell.length_a   1.000
_cell.length_b   1.000
_cell.length_c   1.000
_cell.angle_alpha   90.00
_cell.angle_beta   90.00
_cell.angle_gamma   90.00
#
_symmetry.space_group_name_H-M   'P 1'
#
loop_
_entity.id
_entity.type
_entity.pdbx_description
1 polymer ?
#
loop_
_entity_poly.entity_id
_entity_poly.type
_entity_poly.pdbx_seq_one_letter_code
_entity_poly.pdbx_strand_id
1 'polypeptide(L)' 'MPNSETYRTLDLFRDQLELEADSQFGYAVVLRQNQGKPLLRGVGSTPHKAMEDLAETWEKG' A
#
# COMPACT_ATOMS: atom_id res chain seq x y z
N MET A 1 -1.60 -4.92 13.41
CA MET A 1 -0.23 -4.43 13.17
C MET A 1 0.45 -5.43 12.26
N PRO A 2 0.88 -5.01 11.04
CA PRO A 2 1.49 -5.89 10.07
C PRO A 2 2.81 -6.46 10.57
N ASN A 3 3.07 -7.73 10.28
CA ASN A 3 4.30 -8.39 10.68
C ASN A 3 5.45 -8.10 9.69
N SER A 4 6.68 -8.49 10.07
CA SER A 4 7.87 -8.25 9.24
C SER A 4 7.88 -9.02 7.91
N GLU A 5 7.13 -10.12 7.81
CA GLU A 5 7.02 -10.89 6.56
C GLU A 5 6.12 -10.16 5.56
N THR A 6 5.02 -9.57 6.00
CA THR A 6 4.12 -8.77 5.16
C THR A 6 4.85 -7.64 4.45
N TYR A 7 5.68 -6.88 5.16
CA TYR A 7 6.48 -5.82 4.54
C TYR A 7 7.53 -6.37 3.57
N ARG A 8 8.15 -7.53 3.87
CA ARG A 8 9.08 -8.18 2.93
C ARG A 8 8.36 -8.63 1.66
N THR A 9 7.16 -9.17 1.79
CA THR A 9 6.35 -9.57 0.64
C THR A 9 5.97 -8.36 -0.22
N LEU A 10 5.52 -7.27 0.40
CA LEU A 10 5.19 -6.04 -0.34
C LEU A 10 6.41 -5.41 -1.01
N ASP A 11 7.61 -5.53 -0.41
CA ASP A 11 8.86 -5.09 -1.03
C ASP A 11 9.22 -5.88 -2.30
N LEU A 12 8.76 -7.13 -2.45
CA LEU A 12 8.88 -7.89 -3.71
C LEU A 12 8.09 -7.27 -4.86
N PHE A 13 7.07 -6.46 -4.55
CA PHE A 13 6.20 -5.77 -5.51
C PHE A 13 6.48 -4.27 -5.55
N ARG A 14 7.68 -3.83 -5.13
CA ARG A 14 8.01 -2.41 -5.03
C ARG A 14 7.86 -1.62 -6.33
N ASP A 15 8.11 -2.27 -7.46
CA ASP A 15 7.91 -1.73 -8.81
C ASP A 15 6.43 -1.49 -9.17
N GLN A 16 5.53 -2.15 -8.44
CA GLN A 16 4.07 -2.09 -8.60
C GLN A 16 3.40 -1.20 -7.55
N LEU A 17 4.17 -0.67 -6.59
CA LEU A 17 3.67 0.25 -5.57
C LEU A 17 3.79 1.69 -6.07
N GLU A 18 2.66 2.37 -6.16
CA GLU A 18 2.57 3.79 -6.50
C GLU A 18 2.16 4.60 -5.27
N LEU A 19 2.87 5.71 -5.04
CA LEU A 19 2.47 6.72 -4.06
C LEU A 19 1.63 7.78 -4.77
N GLU A 20 0.41 7.97 -4.30
CA GLU A 20 -0.57 8.91 -4.83
C GLU A 20 -0.99 9.93 -3.75
N ALA A 21 -1.47 11.09 -4.20
CA ALA A 21 -2.14 12.04 -3.32
C ALA A 21 -3.60 11.58 -3.09
N ASP A 22 -4.06 11.63 -1.84
CA ASP A 22 -5.44 11.35 -1.48
C ASP A 22 -6.10 12.61 -0.89
N SER A 23 -7.26 12.99 -1.41
CA SER A 23 -7.95 14.23 -1.00
C SER A 23 -8.52 14.20 0.42
N GLN A 24 -8.74 13.02 0.99
CA GLN A 24 -9.35 12.84 2.31
C GLN A 24 -8.29 12.58 3.39
N PHE A 25 -7.27 11.78 3.08
CA PHE A 25 -6.27 11.32 4.04
C PHE A 25 -4.89 11.92 3.82
N GLY A 26 -4.63 12.55 2.66
CA GLY A 26 -3.35 13.15 2.28
C GLY A 26 -2.56 12.26 1.32
N TYR A 27 -2.31 11.00 1.69
CA TYR A 27 -1.52 10.06 0.90
C TYR A 27 -2.26 8.73 0.72
N ALA A 28 -2.03 8.10 -0.43
CA ALA A 28 -2.40 6.72 -0.69
C ALA A 28 -1.22 5.95 -1.28
N VAL A 29 -1.02 4.72 -0.84
CA VAL A 29 -0.13 3.76 -1.51
C VAL A 29 -1.00 2.73 -2.20
N VAL A 30 -0.82 2.56 -3.50
CA VAL A 30 -1.61 1.66 -4.33
C VAL A 30 -0.71 0.58 -4.88
N LEU A 31 -1.07 -0.69 -4.63
CA LEU A 31 -0.47 -1.83 -5.29
C LEU A 31 -1.24 -2.10 -6.59
N ARG A 32 -0.55 -2.11 -7.74
CA ARG A 32 -1.15 -2.34 -9.05
C ARG A 32 -0.66 -3.65 -9.67
N GLN A 33 -1.57 -4.41 -10.27
CA GLN A 33 -1.17 -5.54 -11.11
C GLN A 33 -0.55 -5.06 -12.42
N ASN A 34 0.27 -5.93 -13.03
CA ASN A 34 0.67 -5.78 -14.43
C ASN A 34 -0.56 -5.43 -15.28
N GLN A 35 -0.45 -4.36 -16.09
CA GLN A 35 -1.53 -3.65 -16.80
C GLN A 35 -2.17 -2.45 -16.06
N GLY A 36 -1.62 -2.04 -14.90
CA GLY A 36 -1.99 -0.79 -14.21
C GLY A 36 -3.28 -0.85 -13.40
N LYS A 37 -3.92 -2.03 -13.30
CA LYS A 37 -5.15 -2.21 -12.52
C LYS A 37 -4.84 -2.17 -11.02
N PRO A 38 -5.49 -1.30 -10.23
CA PRO A 38 -5.29 -1.26 -8.78
C PRO A 38 -5.84 -2.53 -8.14
N LEU A 39 -5.03 -3.18 -7.30
CA LEU A 39 -5.39 -4.35 -6.51
C LEU A 39 -5.76 -3.96 -5.09
N LEU A 40 -4.86 -3.25 -4.43
CA LEU A 40 -4.96 -2.89 -3.03
C LEU A 40 -4.53 -1.45 -2.86
N ARG A 41 -5.11 -0.80 -1.86
CA ARG A 41 -4.91 0.61 -1.57
C ARG A 41 -4.88 0.80 -0.07
N GLY A 42 -3.81 1.41 0.43
CA GLY A 42 -3.73 1.92 1.79
C GLY A 42 -3.71 3.44 1.79
N VAL A 43 -4.27 4.06 2.83
CA VAL A 43 -4.38 5.52 2.97
C VAL A 43 -3.80 6.00 4.30
N GLY A 44 -3.32 7.24 4.33
CA GLY A 44 -2.80 7.81 5.59
C GLY A 44 -2.30 9.23 5.49
N SER A 45 -2.16 9.86 6.66
CA SER A 45 -1.67 11.23 6.79
C SER A 45 -0.18 11.41 6.43
N THR A 46 0.55 10.30 6.24
CA THR A 46 1.93 10.26 5.76
C THR A 46 2.10 9.06 4.84
N PRO A 47 3.11 9.05 3.94
CA PRO A 47 3.40 7.87 3.11
C PRO A 47 3.63 6.60 3.93
N HIS A 48 4.26 6.73 5.10
CA HIS A 48 4.48 5.60 6.01
C HIS A 48 3.16 5.03 6.53
N LYS A 49 2.24 5.87 7.01
CA LYS A 49 0.92 5.42 7.47
C LYS A 49 0.09 4.81 6.35
N ALA A 50 0.18 5.33 5.14
CA ALA A 50 -0.48 4.75 3.98
C ALA A 50 0.09 3.35 3.63
N MET A 51 1.40 3.15 3.80
CA MET A 51 2.03 1.84 3.64
C MET A 51 1.63 0.86 4.77
N GLU A 52 1.53 1.34 6.01
CA GLU A 52 1.03 0.54 7.14
C GLU A 52 -0.41 0.08 6.89
N ASP A 53 -1.29 0.97 6.44
CA ASP A 53 -2.69 0.67 6.12
C ASP A 53 -2.81 -0.32 4.94
N LEU A 54 -1.95 -0.18 3.91
CA LEU A 54 -1.86 -1.14 2.81
C LEU A 54 -1.46 -2.53 3.33
N ALA A 55 -0.44 -2.59 4.20
CA ALA A 55 0.05 -3.83 4.78
C ALA A 55 -1.00 -4.48 5.69
N GLU A 56 -1.76 -3.69 6.45
CA GLU A 56 -2.90 -4.20 7.23
C GLU A 56 -3.99 -4.76 6.32
N THR A 57 -4.30 -4.07 5.22
CA THR A 57 -5.31 -4.52 4.25
C THR A 57 -4.86 -5.81 3.56
N TRP A 58 -3.58 -5.96 3.26
CA TRP A 58 -3.00 -7.18 2.71
C TRP A 58 -3.16 -8.38 3.64
N GLU A 59 -2.87 -8.22 4.94
CA GLU A 59 -3.00 -9.30 5.92
C GLU A 59 -4.46 -9.70 6.19
N LYS A 60 -5.38 -8.72 6.10
CA LYS A 60 -6.81 -8.92 6.35
C LYS A 60 -7.60 -9.37 5.11
N GLY A 61 -6.92 -9.59 3.99
CA GLY A 61 -7.49 -9.91 2.67
C GLY A 61 -8.65 -10.88 2.69
#